data_AF-A0A4Q1C819-F1
#
_entry.id   AF-A0A4Q1C819-F1
#
_cell.length_a   1.000
_cell.length_b   1.000
_cell.length_c   1.000
_cell.angle_alpha   90.00
_cell.angle_beta   90.00
_cell.angle_gamma   90.00
#
_symmetry.space_group_name_H-M   'P 1'
#
loop_
_entity.id
_entity.type
_entity.pdbx_description
1 polymer ?
#
loop_
_entity_poly.entity_id
_entity_poly.type
_entity_poly.pdbx_seq_one_letter_code
_entity_poly.pdbx_strand_id
1 'polypeptide(L)'
;MKSAYELAMERLAKSDPSSAPLSAEQKARLAEIDRVYQGKIAEREIFLKQQLTGALSGQNLDEAEKIRKQIAGERARLEEEREDEKERVRRKK
;
A
#
# COMPACT_ATOMS: atom_id res chain seq x y z
N MET A 1 29.18 8.12 -24.20
CA MET A 1 29.03 9.56 -23.88
C MET A 1 27.72 9.68 -23.09
N LYS A 2 27.73 10.25 -21.88
CA LYS A 2 26.47 10.44 -21.12
C LYS A 2 25.66 11.57 -21.75
N SER A 3 24.33 11.45 -21.74
CA SER A 3 23.45 12.52 -22.20
C SER A 3 23.43 13.70 -21.21
N ALA A 4 23.05 14.89 -21.69
CA ALA A 4 22.91 16.09 -20.85
C ALA A 4 21.91 15.88 -19.70
N TYR A 5 20.87 15.07 -19.95
CA TYR A 5 19.88 14.68 -18.94
C TYR A 5 20.49 13.81 -17.84
N GLU A 6 21.25 12.78 -18.21
CA GLU A 6 21.92 11.90 -17.23
C GLU A 6 22.93 12.68 -16.37
N LEU A 7 23.66 13.64 -16.97
CA LEU A 7 24.59 14.48 -16.23
C LEU A 7 23.87 15.44 -15.26
N ALA A 8 22.70 15.95 -15.66
CA ALA A 8 21.86 16.80 -14.80
C ALA A 8 21.28 16.00 -13.62
N MET A 9 20.79 14.79 -13.87
CA MET A 9 20.29 13.89 -12.82
C MET A 9 21.40 13.44 -11.87
N GLU A 10 22.62 13.21 -12.36
CA GLU A 10 23.78 12.87 -11.52
C GLU A 10 24.22 14.03 -10.62
N ARG A 11 24.12 15.28 -11.11
CA ARG A 11 24.36 16.49 -10.30
C ARG A 11 23.26 16.69 -9.27
N LEU A 12 22.00 16.52 -9.68
CA LEU A 12 20.83 16.63 -8.81
C LEU A 12 20.88 15.60 -7.67
N ALA A 13 21.19 14.34 -7.97
CA ALA A 13 21.38 13.28 -6.98
C ALA A 13 22.55 13.56 -6.02
N LYS A 14 23.58 14.30 -6.44
CA LYS A 14 24.69 14.73 -5.57
C LYS A 14 24.32 15.90 -4.66
N SER A 15 23.51 16.85 -5.14
CA SER A 15 23.07 18.03 -4.38
C SER A 15 21.90 17.75 -3.44
N ASP A 16 21.02 16.82 -3.80
CA ASP A 16 19.95 16.32 -2.95
C ASP A 16 19.83 14.79 -3.15
N PRO A 17 20.49 13.99 -2.29
CA PRO A 17 20.44 12.53 -2.36
C PRO A 17 19.01 11.95 -2.29
N SER A 18 18.05 12.72 -1.75
CA SER A 18 16.64 12.33 -1.63
C SER A 18 15.87 12.49 -2.95
N SER A 19 16.42 13.26 -3.90
CA SER A 19 15.86 13.51 -5.23
C SER A 19 16.34 12.49 -6.29
N ALA A 20 17.20 11.54 -5.90
CA ALA A 20 17.68 10.50 -6.79
C ALA A 20 16.50 9.65 -7.31
N PRO A 21 16.43 9.37 -8.61
CA PRO A 21 15.35 8.56 -9.17
C PRO A 21 15.43 7.13 -8.63
N LEU A 22 14.27 6.55 -8.32
CA LEU A 22 14.18 5.16 -7.86
C LEU A 22 14.81 4.19 -8.87
N SER A 23 15.55 3.21 -8.37
CA SER A 23 16.12 2.14 -9.19
C SER A 23 15.02 1.26 -9.80
N ALA A 24 15.36 0.51 -10.85
CA ALA A 24 14.42 -0.43 -11.46
C ALA A 24 13.94 -1.49 -10.45
N GLU A 25 14.84 -1.96 -9.58
CA GLU A 25 14.53 -2.91 -8.52
C GLU A 25 13.59 -2.30 -7.48
N GLN A 26 13.83 -1.05 -7.03
CA GLN A 26 12.92 -0.36 -6.12
C GLN A 26 11.53 -0.20 -6.73
N LYS A 27 11.43 0.19 -8.01
CA LYS A 27 10.14 0.29 -8.71
C LYS A 27 9.43 -1.06 -8.78
N ALA A 28 10.14 -2.13 -9.12
CA ALA A 28 9.58 -3.48 -9.17
C ALA A 28 9.06 -3.91 -7.79
N ARG A 29 9.84 -3.65 -6.72
CA ARG A 29 9.43 -3.98 -5.36
C ARG A 29 8.23 -3.18 -4.89
N LEU A 30 8.16 -1.89 -5.20
CA LEU A 30 6.98 -1.06 -4.88
C LEU A 30 5.72 -1.60 -5.57
N ALA A 31 5.81 -1.98 -6.85
CA ALA A 31 4.69 -2.55 -7.58
C ALA A 31 4.26 -3.91 -7.01
N GLU A 32 5.21 -4.73 -6.56
CA GLU A 32 4.91 -5.99 -5.86
C GLU A 32 4.19 -5.75 -4.54
N ILE A 33 4.66 -4.80 -3.72
CA ILE A 33 3.99 -4.42 -2.47
C ILE A 33 2.55 -4.00 -2.74
N ASP A 34 2.31 -3.15 -3.75
CA ASP A 34 0.96 -2.72 -4.12
C ASP A 34 0.06 -3.92 -4.48
N ARG A 35 0.55 -4.87 -5.29
CA ARG A 35 -0.21 -6.08 -5.65
C ARG A 35 -0.52 -6.96 -4.44
N VAL A 36 0.47 -7.19 -3.58
CA VAL A 36 0.31 -8.03 -2.37
C VAL A 36 -0.74 -7.42 -1.45
N TYR A 37 -0.65 -6.12 -1.15
CA TYR A 37 -1.60 -5.46 -0.27
C TYR A 37 -2.99 -5.31 -0.89
N GLN A 38 -3.09 -5.13 -2.21
CA GLN A 38 -4.38 -5.20 -2.90
C GLN A 38 -5.05 -6.56 -2.69
N GLY A 39 -4.29 -7.66 -2.81
CA GLY A 39 -4.78 -9.01 -2.52
C GLY A 39 -5.24 -9.18 -1.07
N LYS A 40 -4.40 -8.78 -0.11
CA LYS A 40 -4.72 -8.85 1.34
C LYS A 40 -6.00 -8.07 1.69
N ILE A 41 -6.13 -6.85 1.17
CA ILE A 41 -7.32 -6.01 1.41
C ILE A 41 -8.56 -6.69 0.80
N ALA A 42 -8.48 -7.18 -0.44
CA ALA A 42 -9.59 -7.84 -1.09
C ALA A 42 -10.05 -9.09 -0.35
N GLU A 43 -9.12 -9.97 0.03
CA GLU A 43 -9.40 -11.17 0.82
C GLU A 43 -10.10 -10.82 2.13
N ARG A 44 -9.55 -9.85 2.87
CA ARG A 44 -10.10 -9.44 4.16
C ARG A 44 -11.49 -8.81 4.04
N GLU A 45 -11.69 -7.95 3.04
CA GLU A 45 -12.98 -7.34 2.77
C GLU A 45 -14.03 -8.39 2.36
N ILE A 46 -13.68 -9.35 1.49
CA ILE A 46 -14.61 -10.41 1.07
C ILE A 46 -15.08 -11.20 2.29
N PHE A 47 -14.15 -11.63 3.14
CA PHE A 47 -14.45 -12.37 4.36
C PHE A 47 -15.40 -11.60 5.30
N LEU A 48 -15.11 -10.33 5.57
CA LEU A 48 -15.94 -9.53 6.48
C LEU A 48 -17.30 -9.14 5.86
N LYS A 49 -17.35 -8.93 4.54
CA LYS A 49 -18.62 -8.67 3.81
C LYS A 49 -19.54 -9.88 3.84
N GLN A 50 -19.00 -11.11 3.79
CA GLN A 50 -19.79 -12.33 3.98
C GLN A 50 -20.40 -12.38 5.39
N GLN A 51 -19.63 -12.08 6.43
CA GLN A 51 -20.16 -12.01 7.81
C GLN A 51 -21.21 -10.91 7.97
N LEU A 52 -20.97 -9.73 7.39
CA LEU A 52 -21.92 -8.62 7.40
C LEU A 52 -23.25 -9.02 6.76
N THR A 53 -23.19 -9.73 5.63
CA THR A 53 -24.39 -10.23 4.95
C THR A 53 -25.15 -11.21 5.84
N GLY A 54 -24.44 -12.10 6.53
CA GLY A 54 -25.02 -13.00 7.52
C GLY A 54 -25.72 -12.27 8.67
N ALA A 55 -25.06 -11.29 9.28
CA ALA A 55 -25.63 -10.47 10.36
C ALA A 55 -26.89 -9.71 9.92
N LEU A 56 -26.87 -9.10 8.72
CA LEU A 56 -28.02 -8.40 8.16
C LEU A 56 -29.19 -9.35 7.86
N SER A 57 -28.91 -10.54 7.34
CA SER A 57 -29.93 -11.56 7.06
C SER A 57 -30.58 -12.07 8.34
N GLY A 58 -29.81 -12.13 9.43
CA GLY A 58 -30.29 -12.44 10.78
C GLY A 58 -30.92 -11.25 11.53
N GLN A 59 -31.07 -10.09 10.89
CA GLN A 59 -31.56 -8.84 11.51
C GLN A 59 -30.74 -8.38 12.74
N ASN A 60 -29.49 -8.83 12.87
CA ASN A 60 -28.60 -8.45 13.96
C ASN A 60 -27.85 -7.16 13.58
N LEU A 61 -28.53 -6.03 13.78
CA LEU A 61 -28.03 -4.71 13.39
C LEU A 61 -26.81 -4.26 14.19
N ASP A 62 -26.76 -4.60 15.49
CA ASP A 62 -25.63 -4.27 16.35
C ASP A 62 -24.34 -4.95 15.87
N GLU A 63 -24.43 -6.24 15.51
CA GLU A 63 -23.30 -6.98 14.95
C GLU A 63 -22.92 -6.47 13.57
N ALA A 64 -23.90 -6.14 12.72
CA ALA A 64 -23.65 -5.55 11.42
C ALA A 64 -22.89 -4.21 11.53
N GLU A 65 -23.20 -3.37 12.53
CA GLU A 65 -22.47 -2.12 12.75
C GLU A 65 -21.03 -2.35 13.20
N LYS A 66 -20.80 -3.32 14.11
CA LYS A 66 -19.46 -3.72 14.53
C LYS A 66 -18.62 -4.21 13.36
N ILE A 67 -19.19 -5.06 12.50
CA ILE A 67 -18.49 -5.58 11.31
C ILE A 67 -18.15 -4.44 10.33
N ARG A 68 -19.04 -3.46 10.13
CA ARG A 68 -18.74 -2.27 9.30
C ARG A 68 -17.55 -1.47 9.85
N LYS A 69 -17.52 -1.23 11.15
CA LYS A 69 -16.38 -0.58 11.83
C LYS A 69 -15.10 -1.38 11.66
N GLN A 70 -15.18 -2.71 11.79
CA GLN A 70 -14.05 -3.60 11.58
C GLN A 70 -13.53 -3.56 10.14
N ILE A 71 -14.40 -3.57 9.12
CA ILE A 71 -13.98 -3.43 7.71
C ILE A 71 -13.18 -2.15 7.51
N ALA A 72 -13.67 -1.02 8.03
CA ALA A 72 -12.97 0.26 7.90
C ALA A 72 -11.60 0.26 8.61
N GLY A 73 -11.55 -0.28 9.83
CA GLY A 73 -10.31 -0.37 10.61
C GLY A 73 -9.26 -1.28 9.97
N GLU A 74 -9.66 -2.46 9.52
CA GLU A 74 -8.76 -3.42 8.86
C GLU A 74 -8.21 -2.86 7.54
N ARG A 75 -9.07 -2.19 6.75
CA ARG A 75 -8.64 -1.53 5.52
C ARG A 75 -7.62 -0.43 5.79
N ALA A 76 -7.88 0.44 6.77
CA ALA A 76 -6.97 1.53 7.13
C ALA A 76 -5.62 0.99 7.61
N ARG A 77 -5.63 -0.03 8.48
CA ARG A 77 -4.42 -0.70 8.97
C ARG A 77 -3.59 -1.29 7.83
N LEU A 78 -4.22 -2.01 6.89
CA LEU A 78 -3.50 -2.61 5.77
C LEU A 78 -2.94 -1.55 4.81
N GLU A 79 -3.63 -0.42 4.63
CA GLU A 79 -3.11 0.71 3.85
C GLU A 79 -1.91 1.38 4.53
N GLU A 80 -1.94 1.53 5.86
CA GLU A 80 -0.81 2.05 6.64
C GLU A 80 0.41 1.12 6.53
N GLU A 81 0.22 -0.18 6.77
CA GLU A 81 1.29 -1.17 6.63
C GLU A 81 1.88 -1.20 5.21
N ARG A 82 1.04 -1.02 4.17
CA ARG A 82 1.48 -0.90 2.77
C ARG A 82 2.39 0.31 2.59
N GLU A 83 1.97 1.48 3.05
CA GLU A 83 2.76 2.71 2.88
C GLU A 83 4.07 2.65 3.68
N ASP A 84 4.05 2.09 4.89
CA ASP A 84 5.26 1.85 5.68
C ASP A 84 6.27 0.95 4.97
N GLU A 85 5.80 -0.15 4.34
CA GLU A 85 6.69 -1.03 3.59
C GLU A 85 7.25 -0.31 2.34
N LYS A 86 6.41 0.45 1.62
CA LYS A 86 6.86 1.25 0.47
C LYS A 86 7.89 2.30 0.88
N GLU A 87 7.70 2.94 2.02
CA GLU A 87 8.62 3.94 2.54
C GLU A 87 9.98 3.32 2.89
N ARG A 88 10.00 2.12 3.46
CA ARG A 88 11.26 1.38 3.70
C ARG A 88 12.00 1.08 2.39
N VAL A 89 11.29 0.75 1.31
CA VAL A 89 11.90 0.55 -0.02
C VAL A 89 12.48 1.85 -0.58
N ARG A 90 11.75 2.96 -0.45
CA ARG A 90 12.22 4.28 -0.90
C ARG A 90 13.46 4.75 -0.13
N ARG A 91 13.56 4.44 1.16
CA ARG A 91 14.68 4.83 2.03
C ARG A 91 15.92 3.95 1.91
N LYS A 92 15.80 2.72 1.36
CA LYS A 92 16.97 1.88 1.09
C LYS A 92 17.81 2.52 -0.02
N LYS A 93 19.09 2.76 0.29
CA LYS A 93 20.10 3.26 -0.65
C LYS A 93 20.70 2.11 -1.45
#